data_AF-A0A162GEL2-F1
#
_entry.id   AF-A0A162GEL2-F1
#
_cell.length_a   1.000
_cell.length_b   1.000
_cell.length_c   1.000
_cell.angle_alpha   90.00
_cell.angle_beta   90.00
_cell.angle_gamma   90.00
#
_symmetry.space_group_name_H-M   'P 1'
#
loop_
_entity.id
_entity.type
_entity.pdbx_description
1 polymer ?
#
loop_
_entity_poly.entity_id
_entity_poly.type
_entity_poly.pdbx_seq_one_letter_code
_entity_poly.pdbx_strand_id
1 'polypeptide(L)'
;MRILLALVMVLSASSALAAGCDKYIRNERLTTAIKTVAKHTQWGYQEMCNHPMILDVEATPTHTIELVNGEYEEIPHTRVQLHRAEDSCLYMVRDASQTITSSRCYSGF
;
A
#
# COMPACT_ATOMS: atom_id res chain seq x y z
N MET A 1 -17.42 45.52 -21.41
CA MET A 1 -17.43 44.40 -20.45
C MET A 1 -17.68 43.08 -21.19
N ARG A 2 -16.64 42.40 -21.69
CA ARG A 2 -16.73 41.07 -22.32
C ARG A 2 -15.48 40.21 -22.06
N ILE A 3 -14.89 40.35 -20.86
CA ILE A 3 -13.69 39.58 -20.47
C ILE A 3 -13.92 39.11 -19.03
N LEU A 4 -14.86 38.18 -18.83
CA LEU A 4 -15.18 37.65 -17.49
C LEU A 4 -15.73 36.22 -17.51
N LEU A 5 -15.48 35.46 -18.58
CA LEU A 5 -15.99 34.08 -18.74
C LEU A 5 -14.90 33.01 -18.89
N ALA A 6 -13.61 33.37 -18.87
CA ALA A 6 -12.53 32.40 -19.09
C ALA A 6 -11.90 31.83 -17.80
N LEU A 7 -12.23 32.36 -16.62
CA LEU A 7 -11.50 32.04 -15.38
C LEU A 7 -12.08 30.88 -14.55
N VAL A 8 -13.25 30.34 -14.91
CA VAL A 8 -13.95 29.34 -14.09
C VAL A 8 -13.65 27.89 -14.51
N MET A 9 -13.03 27.66 -15.66
CA MET A 9 -12.75 26.29 -16.16
C MET A 9 -11.46 25.66 -15.63
N VAL A 10 -10.67 26.35 -14.80
CA VAL A 10 -9.39 25.82 -14.29
C VAL A 10 -9.54 25.14 -12.91
N LEU A 11 -10.70 25.24 -12.26
CA LEU A 11 -10.93 24.65 -10.93
C LEU A 11 -11.50 23.23 -10.93
N SER A 12 -11.68 22.59 -12.09
CA SER A 12 -12.27 21.25 -12.18
C SER A 12 -11.28 20.09 -11.99
N ALA A 13 -9.98 20.36 -11.80
CA ALA A 13 -8.96 19.31 -11.70
C ALA A 13 -8.50 19.07 -10.26
N SER A 14 -9.41 18.65 -9.38
CA SER A 14 -9.04 18.04 -8.09
C SER A 14 -10.16 17.13 -7.60
N SER A 15 -10.65 16.22 -8.45
CA SER A 15 -11.18 14.98 -7.89
C SER A 15 -9.97 14.29 -7.26
N ALA A 16 -9.76 14.54 -5.97
CA ALA A 16 -8.98 13.66 -5.12
C ALA A 16 -9.64 12.29 -5.26
N LEU A 17 -9.14 11.50 -6.20
CA LEU A 17 -9.37 10.07 -6.26
C LEU A 17 -9.06 9.60 -4.85
N ALA A 18 -10.07 9.03 -4.17
CA ALA A 18 -9.87 8.45 -2.86
C ALA A 18 -8.68 7.49 -2.95
N ALA A 19 -7.54 7.87 -2.36
CA ALA A 19 -6.32 7.12 -2.50
C ALA A 19 -6.52 5.81 -1.73
N GLY A 20 -6.17 4.66 -2.32
CA GLY A 20 -6.40 3.35 -1.69
C GLY A 20 -5.74 3.20 -0.31
N CYS A 21 -4.85 4.11 0.04
CA CYS A 21 -4.08 4.12 1.28
C CYS A 21 -4.49 5.19 2.30
N ASP A 22 -5.41 6.11 2.01
CA ASP A 22 -5.75 7.24 2.90
C ASP A 22 -6.24 6.76 4.28
N LYS A 23 -6.90 5.60 4.32
CA LYS A 23 -7.35 4.92 5.55
C LYS A 23 -6.20 4.62 6.54
N TYR A 24 -4.95 4.59 6.08
CA TYR A 24 -3.78 4.29 6.90
C TYR A 24 -2.96 5.49 7.32
N ILE A 25 -3.27 6.71 6.85
CA ILE A 25 -2.40 7.89 7.03
C ILE A 25 -2.07 8.21 8.49
N ARG A 26 -2.92 7.83 9.44
CA ARG A 26 -2.73 8.02 10.89
C ARG A 26 -2.10 6.81 11.60
N ASN A 27 -1.80 5.74 10.88
CA ASN A 27 -1.17 4.54 11.41
C ASN A 27 0.23 4.40 10.81
N GLU A 28 1.24 4.81 11.58
CA GLU A 28 2.64 4.83 11.14
C GLU A 28 3.17 3.43 10.80
N ARG A 29 2.83 2.41 11.61
CA ARG A 29 3.22 1.02 11.37
C ARG A 29 2.73 0.54 10.00
N LEU A 30 1.42 0.68 9.75
CA LEU A 30 0.82 0.23 8.49
C LEU A 30 1.32 1.06 7.30
N THR A 31 1.41 2.38 7.45
CA THR A 31 1.93 3.26 6.40
C THR A 31 3.38 2.92 6.02
N THR A 32 4.23 2.59 7.00
CA THR A 32 5.62 2.22 6.75
C THR A 32 5.71 0.88 6.02
N ALA A 33 4.92 -0.11 6.42
CA ALA A 33 4.86 -1.39 5.71
C ALA A 33 4.38 -1.23 4.25
N ILE A 34 3.37 -0.40 4.01
CA ILE A 34 2.89 -0.10 2.64
C ILE A 34 3.98 0.58 1.82
N LYS A 35 4.73 1.53 2.39
CA LYS A 35 5.88 2.17 1.71
C LYS A 35 6.97 1.16 1.36
N THR A 36 7.22 0.19 2.25
CA THR A 36 8.17 -0.91 1.99
C THR A 36 7.73 -1.74 0.79
N VAL A 37 6.44 -2.09 0.71
CA VAL A 37 5.89 -2.82 -0.45
C VAL A 37 5.97 -1.99 -1.73
N ALA A 38 5.58 -0.72 -1.70
CA ALA A 38 5.66 0.16 -2.86
C ALA A 38 7.09 0.19 -3.43
N LYS A 39 8.09 0.38 -2.56
CA LYS A 39 9.50 0.34 -2.95
C LYS A 39 9.91 -1.01 -3.56
N HIS A 40 9.44 -2.11 -3.00
CA HIS A 40 9.73 -3.45 -3.51
C HIS A 40 9.11 -3.70 -4.89
N THR A 41 7.90 -3.20 -5.14
CA THR A 41 7.22 -3.27 -6.45
C THR A 41 7.69 -2.19 -7.41
N GLN A 42 8.76 -1.46 -7.07
CA GLN A 42 9.33 -0.37 -7.86
C GLN A 42 8.37 0.80 -8.12
N TRP A 43 7.35 0.96 -7.28
CA TRP A 43 6.45 2.10 -7.29
C TRP A 43 6.78 3.09 -6.19
N GLY A 44 6.52 4.37 -6.43
CA GLY A 44 6.37 5.32 -5.34
C GLY A 44 5.14 4.99 -4.48
N TYR A 45 5.14 5.35 -3.19
CA TYR A 45 3.95 5.17 -2.34
C TYR A 45 2.70 5.83 -2.96
N GLN A 46 2.83 7.09 -3.38
CA GLN A 46 1.73 7.82 -4.02
C GLN A 46 1.35 7.25 -5.39
N GLU A 47 2.32 6.72 -6.13
CA GLU A 47 2.06 6.07 -7.41
C GLU A 47 1.24 4.80 -7.21
N MET A 48 1.67 3.92 -6.31
CA MET A 48 0.97 2.67 -5.99
C MET A 48 -0.45 2.93 -5.47
N CYS A 49 -0.62 3.87 -4.53
CA CYS A 49 -1.90 4.16 -3.90
C CYS A 49 -2.94 4.80 -4.84
N ASN A 50 -2.50 5.32 -5.99
CA ASN A 50 -3.35 5.92 -7.02
C ASN A 50 -3.28 5.17 -8.36
N HIS A 51 -2.61 4.01 -8.41
CA HIS A 51 -2.39 3.28 -9.66
C HIS A 51 -3.72 2.68 -10.14
N PRO A 52 -4.12 2.88 -11.40
CA PRO A 52 -5.46 2.46 -11.88
C PRO A 52 -5.68 0.94 -11.86
N MET A 53 -4.60 0.15 -11.90
CA MET A 53 -4.67 -1.31 -11.78
C MET A 53 -4.73 -1.81 -10.32
N ILE A 54 -4.55 -0.94 -9.33
CA ILE A 54 -4.65 -1.27 -7.90
C ILE A 54 -6.06 -0.91 -7.45
N LEU A 55 -6.87 -1.93 -7.18
CA LEU A 55 -8.26 -1.79 -6.76
C LEU A 55 -8.37 -1.49 -5.26
N ASP A 56 -7.50 -2.10 -4.46
CA ASP A 56 -7.38 -1.81 -3.02
C ASP A 56 -5.99 -2.17 -2.49
N VAL A 57 -5.63 -1.50 -1.39
CA VAL A 57 -4.48 -1.86 -0.56
C VAL A 57 -5.01 -2.23 0.82
N GLU A 58 -4.85 -3.48 1.23
CA GLU A 58 -5.12 -3.91 2.61
C GLU A 58 -3.82 -4.00 3.38
N ALA A 59 -3.78 -3.44 4.59
CA ALA A 59 -2.69 -3.61 5.54
C ALA A 59 -3.23 -3.98 6.92
N THR A 60 -2.75 -5.10 7.45
CA THR A 60 -3.23 -5.67 8.71
C THR A 60 -2.06 -6.15 9.57
N PRO A 61 -1.98 -5.77 10.86
CA PRO A 61 -0.99 -6.32 11.80
C PRO A 61 -1.10 -7.84 11.90
N THR A 62 0.04 -8.52 12.01
CA THR A 62 0.11 -9.97 12.18
C THR A 62 1.43 -10.39 12.82
N HIS A 63 1.72 -11.68 12.85
CA HIS A 63 2.98 -12.25 13.27
C HIS A 63 3.33 -13.48 12.44
N THR A 64 4.59 -13.87 12.49
CA THR A 64 5.06 -15.17 12.01
C THR A 64 5.92 -15.81 13.09
N ILE A 65 5.92 -17.14 13.14
CA ILE A 65 6.85 -17.88 13.98
C ILE A 65 8.15 -18.07 13.19
N GLU A 66 9.25 -17.56 13.71
CA GLU A 66 10.57 -17.66 13.09
C GLU A 66 11.58 -18.31 14.04
N LEU A 67 12.60 -18.99 13.49
CA LEU A 67 13.72 -19.51 14.27
C LEU A 67 14.77 -18.41 14.46
N VAL A 68 14.95 -17.93 15.69
CA VAL A 68 15.91 -16.90 16.08
C VAL A 68 16.83 -17.49 17.14
N ASN A 69 18.15 -17.48 16.89
CA ASN A 69 19.15 -18.03 17.82
C ASN A 69 18.88 -19.47 18.31
N GLY A 70 18.16 -20.28 17.52
CA GLY A 70 17.82 -21.67 17.87
C GLY A 70 16.50 -21.84 18.62
N GLU A 71 15.77 -20.77 18.91
CA GLU A 71 14.44 -20.79 19.54
C GLU A 71 13.38 -20.25 18.57
N TYR A 72 12.15 -20.78 18.68
CA TYR A 72 11.03 -20.28 17.88
C TYR A 72 10.39 -19.08 18.57
N GLU A 73 10.41 -17.94 17.90
CA GLU A 73 9.91 -16.68 18.42
C GLU A 73 8.76 -16.15 17.56
N GLU A 74 7.78 -15.49 18.19
CA GLU A 74 6.73 -14.74 17.50
C GLU A 74 7.28 -13.38 17.07
N ILE A 75 7.48 -13.20 15.77
CA ILE A 75 8.03 -11.98 15.19
C ILE A 75 6.91 -11.12 14.61
N PRO A 76 6.72 -9.87 15.09
CA PRO A 76 5.71 -8.96 14.57
C PRO A 76 5.92 -8.62 13.09
N HIS A 77 4.83 -8.72 12.34
CA HIS A 77 4.78 -8.38 10.92
C HIS A 77 3.56 -7.51 10.62
N THR A 78 3.60 -6.88 9.46
CA THR A 78 2.42 -6.31 8.82
C THR A 78 2.19 -7.06 7.52
N ARG A 79 1.01 -7.64 7.35
CA ARG A 79 0.57 -8.20 6.07
C ARG A 79 0.05 -7.06 5.22
N VAL A 80 0.64 -6.86 4.05
CA VAL A 80 0.18 -5.91 3.05
C VAL A 80 -0.28 -6.68 1.83
N GLN A 81 -1.49 -6.40 1.36
CA GLN A 81 -2.08 -7.04 0.21
C GLN A 81 -2.45 -5.99 -0.83
N LEU A 82 -1.93 -6.17 -2.03
CA LEU A 82 -2.28 -5.37 -3.19
C LEU A 82 -3.32 -6.15 -4.00
N HIS A 83 -4.55 -5.66 -4.01
CA HIS A 83 -5.61 -6.20 -4.85
C HIS A 83 -5.53 -5.50 -6.20
N ARG A 84 -5.17 -6.26 -7.25
CA ARG A 84 -5.10 -5.77 -8.63
C ARG A 84 -6.27 -6.29 -9.44
N ALA A 85 -6.46 -5.71 -10.63
CA ALA A 85 -7.53 -6.12 -11.53
C ALA A 85 -7.47 -7.60 -11.94
N GLU A 86 -6.27 -8.18 -12.02
CA GLU A 86 -6.07 -9.55 -12.55
C GLU A 86 -5.60 -10.54 -11.47
N ASP A 87 -5.04 -10.05 -10.37
CA ASP A 87 -4.50 -10.88 -9.31
C ASP A 87 -4.47 -10.15 -7.96
N SER A 88 -4.02 -10.82 -6.92
CA SER A 88 -3.74 -10.20 -5.63
C SER A 88 -2.40 -10.70 -5.10
N CYS A 89 -1.54 -9.76 -4.69
CA CYS A 89 -0.22 -10.06 -4.15
C CYS A 89 -0.17 -9.72 -2.66
N LEU A 90 0.21 -10.71 -1.85
CA LEU A 90 0.41 -10.60 -0.41
C LEU A 90 1.89 -10.51 -0.11
N TYR A 91 2.25 -9.56 0.75
CA TYR A 91 3.60 -9.34 1.26
C TYR A 91 3.58 -9.35 2.79
N MET A 92 4.51 -10.08 3.40
CA MET A 92 4.75 -10.04 4.84
C MET A 92 5.93 -9.13 5.11
N VAL A 93 5.71 -8.02 5.80
CA VAL A 93 6.76 -7.05 6.15
C VAL A 93 7.09 -7.19 7.62
N ARG A 94 8.34 -7.49 7.97
CA ARG A 94 8.78 -7.52 9.37
C ARG A 94 8.81 -6.11 9.93
N ASP A 95 8.17 -5.89 11.07
CA ASP A 95 7.99 -4.52 11.58
C ASP A 95 9.32 -3.87 12.01
N ALA A 96 10.23 -4.65 12.61
CA ALA A 96 11.49 -4.10 13.14
C ALA A 96 12.48 -3.69 12.05
N SER A 97 12.62 -4.51 10.99
CA SER A 97 13.59 -4.30 9.92
C SER A 97 13.00 -3.67 8.67
N GLN A 98 11.66 -3.62 8.55
CA GLN A 98 10.95 -3.21 7.35
C GLN A 98 11.42 -3.99 6.10
N THR A 99 11.65 -5.29 6.28
CA THR A 99 12.03 -6.21 5.19
C THR A 99 10.87 -7.12 4.83
N ILE A 100 10.68 -7.37 3.54
CA ILE A 100 9.72 -8.38 3.08
C ILE A 100 10.30 -9.76 3.35
N THR A 101 9.63 -10.54 4.19
CA THR A 101 10.05 -11.89 4.58
C THR A 101 9.38 -12.96 3.73
N SER A 102 8.21 -12.67 3.16
CA SER A 102 7.57 -13.51 2.14
C SER A 102 6.68 -12.70 1.20
N SER A 103 6.50 -13.24 0.00
CA SER A 103 5.64 -12.69 -1.04
C SER A 103 4.91 -13.83 -1.75
N ARG A 104 3.61 -13.66 -1.99
CA ARG A 104 2.81 -14.61 -2.77
C ARG A 104 1.72 -13.87 -3.53
N CYS A 105 1.67 -14.09 -4.85
CA CYS A 105 0.56 -13.65 -5.69
C CYS A 105 -0.36 -14.82 -6.00
N TYR A 106 -1.66 -14.54 -6.09
CA TYR A 106 -2.68 -15.50 -6.47
C TYR A 106 -3.65 -14.86 -7.47
N SER A 107 -4.11 -15.67 -8.42
CA SER A 107 -5.12 -15.30 -9.41
C SER A 107 -6.38 -14.78 -8.72
N GLY A 108 -6.95 -13.70 -9.24
CA GLY A 108 -8.27 -13.22 -8.83
C GLY A 108 -9.44 -13.99 -9.48
N PHE A 109 -9.13 -14.93 -10.40
CA PHE A 109 -10.06 -15.86 -11.05
C PHE A 109 -10.11 -17.22 -10.35
#